data_AF-A0A948CVT8-F1
#
_entry.id   AF-A0A948CVT8-F1
#
_cell.length_a   1.000
_cell.length_b   1.000
_cell.length_c   1.000
_cell.angle_alpha   90.00
_cell.angle_beta   90.00
_cell.angle_gamma   90.00
#
_symmetry.space_group_name_H-M   'P 1'
#
loop_
_entity.id
_entity.type
_entity.pdbx_description
1 polymer ?
#
loop_
_entity_poly.entity_id
_entity_poly.type
_entity_poly.pdbx_seq_one_letter_code
_entity_poly.pdbx_strand_id
1 'polypeptide(L)'
;MQFIELKEEVKNIAAGEMREDEENYLELVVLKGKIDDVCRKLEELLGPPAFPSENKLTPEIENIVNKYGGIFQGQTLYFSSQNNSTVFAMLWPWGSGMHVTVKLIHQ
;
A
#
# COMPACT_ATOMS: atom_id res chain seq x y z
N MET A 1 7.59 0.48 -14.21
CA MET A 1 6.66 1.46 -13.61
C MET A 1 7.47 2.46 -12.82
N GLN A 2 7.18 3.76 -12.92
CA GLN A 2 7.83 4.76 -12.06
C GLN A 2 7.01 4.95 -10.78
N PHE A 3 7.67 4.93 -9.61
CA PHE A 3 7.00 5.11 -8.32
C PHE A 3 6.23 6.44 -8.21
N ILE A 4 6.73 7.49 -8.87
CA ILE A 4 6.08 8.80 -8.93
C ILE A 4 4.69 8.70 -9.60
N GLU A 5 4.57 7.97 -10.71
CA GLU A 5 3.29 7.77 -11.40
C GLU A 5 2.29 7.06 -10.50
N LEU A 6 2.73 6.00 -9.81
CA LEU A 6 1.92 5.27 -8.84
C LEU A 6 1.42 6.20 -7.71
N LYS A 7 2.31 7.04 -7.17
CA LYS A 7 1.94 7.99 -6.12
C LYS A 7 0.86 8.97 -6.60
N GLU A 8 1.02 9.56 -7.78
CA GLU A 8 0.04 10.50 -8.34
C GLU A 8 -1.31 9.83 -8.60
N GLU A 9 -1.33 8.63 -9.17
CA GLU A 9 -2.56 7.85 -9.40
C GLU A 9 -3.31 7.58 -8.08
N VAL A 10 -2.59 7.12 -7.06
CA VAL A 10 -3.19 6.85 -5.74
C VAL A 10 -3.67 8.15 -5.09
N LYS A 11 -2.92 9.26 -5.18
CA LYS A 11 -3.35 10.57 -4.64
C LYS A 11 -4.63 11.08 -5.30
N ASN A 12 -4.75 10.94 -6.62
CA ASN A 12 -5.92 11.36 -7.38
C ASN A 12 -7.19 10.57 -7.00
N ILE A 13 -7.04 9.29 -6.64
CA ILE A 13 -8.17 8.44 -6.21
C ILE A 13 -8.51 8.66 -4.74
N ALA A 14 -7.47 8.77 -3.89
CA ALA A 14 -7.60 8.71 -2.45
C ALA A 14 -8.41 9.85 -1.83
N ALA A 15 -8.47 11.03 -2.45
CA ALA A 15 -9.26 12.19 -2.02
C ALA A 15 -9.30 12.40 -0.49
N GLY A 16 -8.17 12.13 0.18
CA GLY A 16 -8.08 11.91 1.60
C GLY A 16 -7.10 12.86 2.28
N GLU A 17 -6.86 12.63 3.57
CA GLU A 17 -5.86 13.41 4.32
C GLU A 17 -4.45 12.92 3.94
N MET A 18 -3.65 13.80 3.36
CA MET A 18 -2.23 13.55 3.12
C MET A 18 -1.47 13.75 4.43
N ARG A 19 -0.77 12.71 4.88
CA ARG A 19 0.05 12.76 6.09
C ARG A 19 1.50 13.03 5.77
N GLU A 20 2.02 12.36 4.74
CA GLU A 20 3.42 12.42 4.36
C GLU A 20 3.55 12.16 2.86
N ASP A 21 4.37 12.95 2.17
CA ASP A 21 4.65 12.83 0.75
C ASP A 21 6.13 13.14 0.52
N GLU A 22 6.96 12.10 0.57
CA GLU A 22 8.40 12.15 0.32
C GLU A 22 8.78 11.41 -0.97
N GLU A 23 10.00 11.57 -1.46
CA GLU A 23 10.44 10.98 -2.73
C GLU A 23 10.19 9.46 -2.82
N ASN A 24 10.50 8.71 -1.76
CA ASN A 24 10.39 7.26 -1.69
C ASN A 24 9.27 6.76 -0.76
N TYR A 25 8.44 7.67 -0.24
CA TYR A 25 7.41 7.33 0.73
C TYR A 25 6.17 8.19 0.55
N LEU A 26 5.00 7.60 0.71
CA LEU A 26 3.72 8.30 0.69
C LEU A 26 2.81 7.70 1.76
N GLU A 27 2.23 8.54 2.60
CA GLU A 27 1.21 8.16 3.57
C GLU A 27 -0.04 9.05 3.44
N LEU A 28 -1.19 8.40 3.33
CA LEU A 28 -2.50 9.04 3.23
C LEU A 28 -3.54 8.28 4.05
N VAL A 29 -4.55 9.01 4.51
CA VAL A 29 -5.76 8.45 5.09
C VAL A 29 -6.89 8.56 4.08
N VAL A 30 -7.42 7.42 3.67
CA VAL A 30 -8.45 7.28 2.65
C VAL A 30 -9.76 6.84 3.31
N LEU A 31 -10.88 7.35 2.82
CA LEU A 31 -12.19 6.85 3.22
C LEU A 31 -12.42 5.44 2.67
N LYS A 32 -13.02 4.56 3.46
CA LYS A 32 -13.30 3.17 3.06
C LYS A 32 -14.08 3.09 1.73
N GLY A 33 -14.96 4.04 1.43
CA GLY A 33 -15.70 4.07 0.16
C GLY A 33 -14.85 4.28 -1.09
N LYS A 34 -13.56 4.62 -0.95
CA LYS A 34 -12.60 4.78 -2.04
C LYS A 34 -11.53 3.70 -2.06
N ILE A 35 -11.54 2.80 -1.07
CA ILE A 35 -10.47 1.81 -0.95
C ILE A 35 -10.51 0.78 -2.07
N ASP A 36 -11.70 0.42 -2.57
CA ASP A 36 -11.83 -0.54 -3.67
C ASP A 36 -11.23 0.00 -4.97
N ASP A 37 -11.40 1.31 -5.24
CA ASP A 37 -10.78 1.99 -6.38
C ASP A 37 -9.25 1.99 -6.25
N VAL A 38 -8.73 2.26 -5.04
CA VAL A 38 -7.29 2.21 -4.74
C VAL A 38 -6.76 0.79 -4.90
N CYS A 39 -7.40 -0.23 -4.31
CA CYS A 39 -7.02 -1.64 -4.43
C CYS A 39 -6.96 -2.08 -5.89
N ARG A 40 -7.99 -1.75 -6.69
CA ARG A 40 -8.02 -2.08 -8.11
C ARG A 40 -6.84 -1.45 -8.86
N LYS A 41 -6.54 -0.18 -8.59
CA LYS A 41 -5.41 0.51 -9.22
C LYS A 41 -4.07 -0.10 -8.80
N LEU A 42 -3.92 -0.45 -7.52
CA LEU A 42 -2.73 -1.14 -7.01
C LEU A 42 -2.57 -2.52 -7.65
N GLU A 43 -3.65 -3.26 -7.84
CA GLU A 43 -3.62 -4.58 -8.48
C GLU A 43 -3.25 -4.50 -9.96
N GLU A 44 -3.78 -3.51 -10.69
CA GLU A 44 -3.42 -3.24 -12.09
C GLU A 44 -1.91 -2.93 -12.26
N LEU A 45 -1.30 -2.30 -11.25
CA LEU A 45 0.06 -1.77 -11.32
C LEU A 45 1.13 -2.67 -10.67
N LEU A 46 0.79 -3.29 -9.55
CA LEU A 46 1.69 -4.12 -8.73
C LEU A 46 1.40 -5.61 -8.87
N GLY A 47 0.24 -5.99 -9.41
CA GLY A 47 -0.25 -7.36 -9.42
C GLY A 47 -1.08 -7.69 -8.17
N PRO A 48 -1.47 -8.96 -7.97
CA PRO A 48 -2.34 -9.36 -6.88
C PRO A 48 -1.72 -9.07 -5.50
N PRO A 49 -2.55 -8.90 -4.45
CA PRO A 49 -2.05 -8.66 -3.11
C PRO A 49 -1.18 -9.83 -2.63
N ALA A 50 -0.02 -9.51 -2.04
CA ALA A 50 0.84 -10.46 -1.35
C ALA A 50 0.21 -10.92 -0.01
N PHE A 51 -0.63 -10.09 0.60
CA PHE A 51 -1.44 -10.44 1.78
C PHE A 51 -2.83 -9.78 1.69
N PRO A 52 -3.91 -10.49 2.07
CA PRO A 52 -3.95 -11.89 2.46
C PRO A 52 -3.70 -12.83 1.26
N SER A 53 -2.84 -13.83 1.43
CA SER A 53 -2.64 -14.90 0.46
C SER A 53 -2.49 -16.24 1.20
N GLU A 54 -2.72 -17.36 0.49
CA GLU A 54 -2.52 -18.70 1.07
C GLU A 54 -1.04 -18.99 1.37
N ASN A 55 -0.15 -18.23 0.72
CA ASN A 55 1.29 -18.36 0.90
C ASN A 55 1.77 -17.46 2.04
N LYS A 56 2.69 -17.98 2.84
CA LYS A 56 3.38 -17.15 3.84
C LYS A 56 4.21 -16.09 3.12
N LEU A 57 4.22 -14.89 3.68
CA LEU A 57 5.14 -13.84 3.25
C LEU A 57 6.58 -14.30 3.47
N THR A 58 7.47 -13.86 2.60
CA THR A 58 8.90 -14.15 2.79
C THR A 58 9.42 -13.36 3.99
N PRO A 59 10.45 -13.85 4.70
CA PRO A 59 11.03 -13.14 5.86
C PRO A 59 11.49 -11.72 5.53
N GLU A 60 11.92 -11.47 4.30
CA GLU A 60 12.31 -10.15 3.81
C GLU A 60 11.12 -9.18 3.79
N ILE A 61 9.99 -9.63 3.21
CA ILE A 61 8.76 -8.84 3.15
C ILE A 61 8.22 -8.60 4.56
N GLU A 62 8.20 -9.63 5.43
CA GLU A 62 7.78 -9.46 6.83
C GLU A 62 8.64 -8.44 7.58
N ASN A 63 9.97 -8.50 7.41
CA ASN A 63 10.88 -7.57 8.08
C ASN A 63 10.65 -6.12 7.62
N ILE A 64 10.41 -5.91 6.33
CA ILE A 64 10.09 -4.58 5.80
C ILE A 64 8.76 -4.11 6.38
N VAL A 65 7.71 -4.92 6.32
CA VAL A 65 6.39 -4.50 6.81
C VAL A 65 6.41 -4.23 8.33
N ASN A 66 7.16 -5.00 9.11
CA ASN A 66 7.35 -4.77 10.54
C ASN A 66 8.01 -3.42 10.85
N LYS A 67 8.84 -2.87 9.96
CA LYS A 67 9.42 -1.53 10.14
C LYS A 67 8.40 -0.41 9.98
N TYR A 68 7.31 -0.65 9.24
CA TYR A 68 6.32 0.37 8.91
C TYR A 68 5.00 0.26 9.68
N GLY A 69 4.83 -0.78 10.51
CA GLY A 69 3.62 -0.96 11.33
C GLY A 69 3.20 -2.40 11.55
N GLY A 70 3.83 -3.36 10.85
CA GLY A 70 3.50 -4.78 10.92
C GLY A 70 2.23 -5.15 10.14
N ILE A 71 1.89 -6.44 10.13
CA ILE A 71 0.68 -6.97 9.50
C ILE A 71 -0.27 -7.50 10.56
N PHE A 72 -1.50 -7.00 10.57
CA PHE A 72 -2.61 -7.53 11.36
C PHE A 72 -3.76 -8.04 10.47
N GLN A 73 -4.69 -8.79 11.06
CA GLN A 73 -5.89 -9.27 10.36
C GLN A 73 -6.68 -8.11 9.74
N GLY A 74 -7.11 -8.30 8.49
CA GLY A 74 -7.90 -7.33 7.73
C GLY A 74 -7.09 -6.28 6.97
N GLN A 75 -5.76 -6.33 7.07
CA GLN A 75 -4.87 -5.47 6.29
C GLN A 75 -4.60 -6.07 4.91
N THR A 76 -4.24 -5.22 3.95
CA THR A 76 -3.84 -5.66 2.60
C THR A 76 -2.45 -5.16 2.29
N LEU A 77 -1.62 -6.04 1.72
CA LEU A 77 -0.27 -5.74 1.28
C LEU A 77 -0.13 -6.07 -0.19
N TYR A 78 0.34 -5.12 -0.98
CA TYR A 78 0.85 -5.35 -2.32
C TYR A 78 2.37 -5.23 -2.30
N PHE A 79 3.01 -6.07 -3.08
CA PHE A 79 4.46 -6.12 -3.23
C PHE A 79 4.79 -6.35 -4.69
N SER A 80 5.68 -5.55 -5.24
CA SER A 80 6.25 -5.76 -6.55
C SER A 80 7.73 -5.44 -6.53
N SER A 81 8.55 -6.34 -7.06
CA SER A 81 9.97 -6.11 -7.29
C SER A 81 10.24 -6.18 -8.80
N GLN A 82 10.70 -5.08 -9.37
CA GLN A 82 11.07 -5.00 -10.79
C GLN A 82 12.31 -4.13 -10.97
N ASN A 83 13.24 -4.55 -11.82
CA ASN A 83 14.41 -3.76 -12.22
C ASN A 83 15.24 -3.20 -11.04
N ASN A 84 15.46 -4.03 -10.01
CA ASN A 84 16.24 -3.65 -8.82
C ASN A 84 15.58 -2.58 -7.93
N SER A 85 14.30 -2.28 -8.16
CA SER A 85 13.47 -1.41 -7.32
C SER A 85 12.31 -2.22 -6.75
N THR A 86 11.99 -1.96 -5.49
CA THR A 86 10.94 -2.66 -4.76
C THR A 86 9.89 -1.66 -4.31
N VAL A 87 8.62 -1.97 -4.60
CA VAL A 87 7.48 -1.16 -4.20
C VAL A 87 6.58 -1.96 -3.27
N PHE A 88 6.21 -1.34 -2.16
CA PHE A 88 5.21 -1.85 -1.23
C PHE A 88 4.02 -0.90 -1.19
N ALA A 89 2.81 -1.47 -1.17
CA ALA A 89 1.60 -0.73 -0.83
C ALA A 89 0.89 -1.41 0.33
N MET A 90 0.75 -0.71 1.45
CA MET A 90 0.15 -1.22 2.68
C MET A 90 -1.15 -0.48 2.96
N LEU A 91 -2.24 -1.23 3.12
CA LEU A 91 -3.56 -0.70 3.41
C LEU A 91 -3.98 -1.17 4.80
N TRP A 92 -4.16 -0.20 5.70
CA TRP A 92 -4.44 -0.41 7.11
C TRP A 92 -5.78 0.18 7.50
N PRO A 93 -6.85 -0.63 7.46
CA PRO A 93 -8.15 -0.21 7.95
C PRO A 93 -8.08 0.11 9.44
N TRP A 94 -8.69 1.22 9.82
CA TRP A 94 -8.82 1.59 11.22
C TRP A 94 -9.95 0.79 11.86
N GLY A 95 -9.88 0.59 13.17
CA GLY A 95 -10.95 -0.07 13.93
C GLY A 95 -12.31 0.63 13.84
N SER A 96 -12.35 1.92 13.46
CA SER A 96 -13.60 2.66 13.18
C SER A 96 -14.31 2.20 11.92
N GLY A 97 -13.62 1.48 11.02
CA GLY A 97 -14.16 0.98 9.76
C GLY A 97 -14.45 2.04 8.70
N MET A 98 -14.18 3.33 8.97
CA MET A 98 -14.42 4.42 8.02
C MET A 98 -13.16 4.87 7.28
N HIS A 99 -12.00 4.67 7.89
CA HIS A 99 -10.72 5.15 7.37
C HIS A 99 -9.76 4.00 7.15
N VAL A 100 -8.90 4.16 6.15
CA VAL A 100 -7.82 3.24 5.81
C VAL A 100 -6.57 4.07 5.60
N THR A 101 -5.51 3.78 6.34
CA THR A 101 -4.20 4.37 6.04
C THR A 101 -3.59 3.61 4.87
N VAL A 102 -3.22 4.32 3.82
CA VAL A 102 -2.49 3.79 2.67
C VAL A 102 -1.05 4.28 2.76
N LYS A 103 -0.11 3.35 2.69
CA LYS A 103 1.32 3.64 2.66
C LYS A 103 1.95 3.08 1.41
N LEU A 104 2.65 3.91 0.65
CA LEU A 104 3.47 3.47 -0.47
C LEU A 104 4.93 3.68 -0.13
N ILE A 105 5.75 2.65 -0.30
CA ILE A 105 7.19 2.70 -0.02
C ILE A 105 7.93 2.20 -1.25
N HIS A 106 8.99 2.92 -1.63
CA HIS A 106 9.92 2.56 -2.68
C HIS A 106 11.33 2.36 -2.10
N GLN A 107 12.00 1.28 -2.49
CA GLN A 107 13.38 0.95 -2.11
C GLN A 107 14.20 0.56 -3.33
#